data_AF-A0AAN6PWZ5-F1
#
_entry.id   AF-A0AAN6PWZ5-F1
#
_cell.length_a   1.000
_cell.length_b   1.000
_cell.length_c   1.000
_cell.angle_alpha   90.00
_cell.angle_beta   90.00
_cell.angle_gamma   90.00
#
_symmetry.space_group_name_H-M   'P 1'
#
loop_
_entity.id
_entity.type
_entity.pdbx_description
1 polymer ?
#
loop_
_entity_poly.entity_id
_entity_poly.type
_entity_poly.pdbx_seq_one_letter_code
_entity_poly.pdbx_strand_id
1 'polypeptide(L)'
;MDNELSTSYAPFEYHGHEAPELVLVVFGSAEAQLAKQVVNTLAANGNKVGAVNYSGSTVHTPSSIASIIHRLTAKNGQLEARLALRVLQQARQYTFWDVDNSAAVTALSALGKLLAREAPKNAYVHETYDNLVQGGAVRTDIRSSEKPIEVPFAVEEADVVFVGEEKLLKDVDVVKGSKPGSTLILRLPNFKEEDVEKRIPSQARRQIQEKNLELFVARPDITSEQLTKFAEVALDQVIMAEFTDALGQALKKVEVPATWAEAVALAAPFQSFKPTSFVPFQKVEPEPALMVDSWQEAVKGLVFKEAYGTQIELRPDLTVKTFTVHFKENRRLTPLTYDRNIFHFEFDLGDSGLTYNIGEALGIHADNDPKQVLEFIEFYGLSADELVQIPSREDATVFETRTVYRALVQNVDILGKEIGAILLYLGSRHQREEYLYGEEWEAYMDAGVITLLGAAFSRDQPQKIYIQGRMRQTVADIVKAYINEEGSFYLCGPTWPVPDVTAVLEEAIAVEAGTSGRKVDPKKEIERLKENSRYVLEVC
;
A
#
# COMPACT_ATOMS: atom_id res chain seq x y z
N MET A 1 -18.78 19.91 22.84
CA MET A 1 -19.12 18.48 22.74
C MET A 1 -19.76 17.97 24.02
N ASP A 2 -19.27 18.34 25.21
CA ASP A 2 -19.88 17.89 26.48
C ASP A 2 -21.36 18.29 26.67
N ASN A 3 -21.84 19.37 26.05
CA ASN A 3 -23.24 19.82 26.19
C ASN A 3 -24.23 19.21 25.19
N GLU A 4 -23.79 18.50 24.15
CA GLU A 4 -24.70 17.99 23.10
C GLU A 4 -24.97 16.49 23.19
N LEU A 5 -24.09 15.71 23.84
CA LEU A 5 -24.19 14.23 23.88
C LEU A 5 -24.51 13.66 25.26
N SER A 6 -24.87 14.48 26.26
CA SER A 6 -25.17 14.07 27.66
C SER A 6 -24.10 13.21 28.37
N THR A 7 -22.96 12.97 27.72
CA THR A 7 -21.87 12.13 28.18
C THR A 7 -20.66 13.03 28.35
N SER A 8 -20.22 13.23 29.60
CA SER A 8 -19.06 14.05 29.93
C SER A 8 -17.82 13.16 29.90
N TYR A 9 -16.88 13.47 28.99
CA TYR A 9 -15.59 12.80 28.91
C TYR A 9 -14.53 13.64 29.59
N ALA A 10 -13.68 13.01 30.41
CA ALA A 10 -12.54 13.66 31.06
C ALA A 10 -11.21 13.13 30.52
N PRO A 11 -10.10 13.89 30.58
CA PRO A 11 -8.78 13.42 30.16
C PRO A 11 -8.33 12.13 30.89
N PHE A 12 -8.78 11.99 32.13
CA PHE A 12 -8.63 10.78 32.94
C PHE A 12 -9.99 10.44 33.51
N GLU A 13 -10.51 9.26 33.17
CA GLU A 13 -11.75 8.75 33.75
C GLU A 13 -11.42 7.69 34.78
N TYR A 14 -11.87 7.92 36.02
CA TYR A 14 -11.71 6.95 37.09
C TYR A 14 -12.95 6.07 37.21
N HIS A 15 -12.75 4.76 37.37
CA HIS A 15 -13.79 3.78 37.62
C HIS A 15 -13.34 2.81 38.72
N GLY A 16 -14.27 2.33 39.55
CA GLY A 16 -13.99 1.40 40.65
C GLY A 16 -14.26 2.00 42.03
N HIS A 17 -13.58 1.42 43.04
CA HIS A 17 -13.83 1.73 44.44
C HIS A 17 -13.46 3.18 44.79
N GLU A 18 -14.19 3.89 45.66
CA GLU A 18 -13.91 5.30 46.01
C GLU A 18 -12.53 5.50 46.68
N ALA A 19 -12.04 4.48 47.37
CA ALA A 19 -10.73 4.43 48.01
C ALA A 19 -9.97 3.16 47.58
N PRO A 20 -9.35 3.13 46.38
CA PRO A 20 -8.66 1.95 45.89
C PRO A 20 -7.32 1.75 46.62
N GLU A 21 -6.92 0.50 46.83
CA GLU A 21 -5.56 0.13 47.24
C GLU A 21 -4.67 -0.16 46.02
N LEU A 22 -5.28 -0.54 44.89
CA LEU A 22 -4.60 -0.79 43.62
C LEU A 22 -5.34 -0.07 42.48
N VAL A 23 -4.61 0.71 41.68
CA VAL A 23 -5.16 1.43 40.52
C VAL A 23 -4.46 0.99 39.25
N LEU A 24 -5.23 0.50 38.28
CA LEU A 24 -4.78 0.12 36.95
C LEU A 24 -4.87 1.34 36.00
N VAL A 25 -3.81 1.65 35.26
CA VAL A 25 -3.85 2.71 34.24
C VAL A 25 -3.94 2.06 32.87
N VAL A 26 -4.99 2.40 32.12
CA VAL A 26 -5.36 1.69 30.88
C VAL A 26 -5.46 2.65 29.71
N PHE A 27 -4.89 2.21 28.58
CA PHE A 27 -4.83 2.92 27.31
C PHE A 27 -5.56 2.11 26.24
N GLY A 28 -6.30 2.78 25.35
CA GLY A 28 -7.05 2.12 24.26
C GLY A 28 -8.54 1.95 24.57
N SER A 29 -9.38 1.99 23.54
CA SER A 29 -10.84 2.03 23.69
C SER A 29 -11.44 0.69 24.15
N ALA A 30 -10.92 -0.43 23.65
CA ALA A 30 -11.38 -1.77 24.02
C ALA A 30 -10.92 -2.15 25.44
N GLU A 31 -9.65 -1.87 25.74
CA GLU A 31 -9.02 -2.12 27.03
C GLU A 31 -9.66 -1.27 28.12
N ALA A 32 -9.94 0.01 27.85
CA ALA A 32 -10.61 0.91 28.78
C ALA A 32 -12.04 0.45 29.13
N GLN A 33 -12.80 -0.05 28.14
CA GLN A 33 -14.13 -0.60 28.36
C GLN A 33 -14.09 -1.89 29.18
N LEU A 34 -13.17 -2.79 28.86
CA LEU A 34 -13.00 -4.05 29.58
C LEU A 34 -12.54 -3.80 31.03
N ALA A 35 -11.53 -2.96 31.22
CA ALA A 35 -11.02 -2.60 32.54
C ALA A 35 -12.09 -1.93 33.40
N LYS A 36 -12.89 -1.02 32.82
CA LYS A 36 -14.04 -0.43 33.50
C LYS A 36 -15.04 -1.49 33.98
N GLN A 37 -15.41 -2.44 33.14
CA GLN A 37 -16.35 -3.51 33.52
C GLN A 37 -15.79 -4.42 34.62
N VAL A 38 -14.52 -4.84 34.48
CA VAL A 38 -13.85 -5.73 35.42
C VAL A 38 -13.66 -5.05 36.78
N VAL A 39 -13.13 -3.82 36.81
CA VAL A 39 -12.88 -3.11 38.05
C VAL A 39 -14.17 -2.75 38.77
N ASN A 40 -15.23 -2.35 38.05
CA ASN A 40 -16.54 -2.12 38.67
C ASN A 40 -17.12 -3.39 39.29
N THR A 41 -16.96 -4.55 38.63
CA THR A 41 -17.42 -5.84 39.15
C THR A 41 -16.62 -6.26 40.40
N LEU A 42 -15.30 -6.10 40.36
CA LEU A 42 -14.43 -6.41 41.50
C LEU A 42 -14.70 -5.46 42.68
N ALA A 43 -14.92 -4.18 42.41
CA ALA A 43 -15.29 -3.18 43.41
C ALA A 43 -16.66 -3.46 44.03
N ALA A 44 -17.65 -3.86 43.23
CA ALA A 44 -18.96 -4.29 43.72
C ALA A 44 -18.85 -5.53 44.64
N ASN A 45 -17.87 -6.40 44.37
CA ASN A 45 -17.55 -7.57 45.22
C ASN A 45 -16.66 -7.22 46.43
N GLY A 46 -16.48 -5.93 46.75
CA GLY A 46 -15.76 -5.46 47.93
C GLY A 46 -14.24 -5.35 47.78
N ASN A 47 -13.69 -5.58 46.59
CA ASN A 47 -12.25 -5.42 46.35
C ASN A 47 -11.92 -3.94 46.13
N LYS A 48 -10.89 -3.43 46.81
CA LYS A 48 -10.47 -2.03 46.67
C LYS A 48 -9.58 -1.81 45.46
N VAL A 49 -10.16 -1.98 44.27
CA VAL A 49 -9.47 -1.78 42.99
C VAL A 49 -10.10 -0.64 42.21
N GLY A 50 -9.26 0.06 41.45
CA GLY A 50 -9.62 1.19 40.59
C GLY A 50 -8.98 1.06 39.21
N ALA A 51 -9.56 1.72 38.21
CA ALA A 51 -8.99 1.90 36.89
C ALA A 51 -9.04 3.37 36.51
N VAL A 52 -7.94 3.88 35.95
CA VAL A 52 -7.88 5.19 35.31
C VAL A 52 -7.70 4.96 33.82
N ASN A 53 -8.71 5.36 33.06
CA ASN A 53 -8.69 5.31 31.61
C ASN A 53 -8.10 6.60 31.06
N TYR A 54 -7.08 6.46 30.20
CA TYR A 54 -6.50 7.55 29.44
C TYR A 54 -6.96 7.47 27.99
N SER A 55 -7.72 8.47 27.54
CA SER A 55 -8.10 8.59 26.13
C SER A 55 -6.93 9.16 25.33
N GLY A 56 -6.17 8.28 24.67
CA GLY A 56 -5.02 8.65 23.84
C GLY A 56 -5.33 9.55 22.63
N SER A 57 -6.59 9.91 22.43
CA SER A 57 -7.03 10.85 21.38
C SER A 57 -6.69 12.31 21.67
N THR A 58 -6.33 12.68 22.91
CA THR A 58 -6.06 14.08 23.27
C THR A 58 -4.56 14.32 23.43
N VAL A 59 -3.95 15.01 22.47
CA VAL A 59 -2.56 15.50 22.60
C VAL A 59 -2.54 16.66 23.60
N HIS A 60 -1.81 16.50 24.70
CA HIS A 60 -1.68 17.54 25.71
C HIS A 60 -0.66 18.59 25.30
N THR A 61 -1.01 19.87 25.48
CA THR A 61 -0.09 21.00 25.30
C THR A 61 0.45 21.46 26.65
N PRO A 62 1.55 22.24 26.69
CA PRO A 62 2.07 22.79 27.93
C PRO A 62 1.03 23.59 28.71
N SER A 63 0.19 24.38 28.01
CA SER A 63 -0.89 25.14 28.64
C SER A 63 -1.98 24.22 29.20
N SER A 64 -2.33 23.12 28.51
CA SER A 64 -3.34 22.19 29.03
C SER A 64 -2.84 21.45 30.28
N ILE A 65 -1.60 20.99 30.29
CA ILE A 65 -0.96 20.37 31.47
C ILE A 65 -0.87 21.38 32.62
N ALA A 66 -0.41 22.61 32.36
CA ALA A 66 -0.35 23.66 33.37
C ALA A 66 -1.73 23.96 33.98
N SER A 67 -2.79 24.00 33.17
CA SER A 67 -4.16 24.19 33.64
C SER A 67 -4.65 23.01 34.51
N ILE A 68 -4.27 21.79 34.17
CA ILE A 68 -4.58 20.58 34.96
C ILE A 68 -3.88 20.66 36.31
N ILE A 69 -2.57 20.90 36.32
CA ILE A 69 -1.78 21.06 37.55
C ILE A 69 -2.38 22.17 38.41
N HIS A 70 -2.68 23.33 37.83
CA HIS A 70 -3.27 24.45 38.57
C HIS A 70 -4.62 24.09 39.20
N ARG A 71 -5.50 23.38 38.49
CA ARG A 71 -6.79 22.91 39.05
C ARG A 71 -6.60 21.91 40.19
N LEU A 72 -5.56 21.09 40.14
CA LEU A 72 -5.23 20.12 41.18
C LEU A 72 -4.57 20.77 42.41
N THR A 73 -3.81 21.85 42.21
CA THR A 73 -3.03 22.50 43.29
C THR A 73 -3.70 23.74 43.89
N ALA A 74 -4.60 24.40 43.16
CA ALA A 74 -5.21 25.67 43.58
C ALA A 74 -6.74 25.55 43.70
N LYS A 75 -7.29 25.96 44.85
CA LYS A 75 -8.72 26.18 45.02
C LYS A 75 -9.14 27.39 44.17
N ASN A 76 -9.81 27.12 43.04
CA ASN A 76 -10.56 28.09 42.23
C ASN A 76 -9.80 29.37 41.82
N GLY A 77 -8.78 29.24 40.97
CA GLY A 77 -8.21 30.37 40.22
C GLY A 77 -8.01 30.02 38.74
N GLN A 78 -8.22 30.99 37.84
CA GLN A 78 -7.77 30.88 36.44
C GLN A 78 -6.27 31.16 36.37
N LEU A 79 -5.54 30.36 35.59
CA LEU A 79 -4.13 30.57 35.32
C LEU A 79 -3.98 31.76 34.36
N GLU A 80 -3.49 32.91 34.83
CA GLU A 80 -3.36 34.13 34.00
C GLU A 80 -2.14 34.14 33.06
N ALA A 81 -1.16 33.25 33.25
CA ALA A 81 0.09 33.27 32.49
C ALA A 81 0.35 31.94 31.75
N ARG A 82 0.61 32.03 30.43
CA ARG A 82 1.07 30.90 29.62
C ARG A 82 2.48 30.49 30.03
N LEU A 83 2.74 29.19 30.11
CA LEU A 83 4.05 28.66 30.48
C LEU A 83 5.04 28.80 29.32
N ALA A 84 6.01 29.70 29.45
CA ALA A 84 7.13 29.80 28.50
C ALA A 84 8.15 28.68 28.77
N LEU A 85 8.05 27.57 28.03
CA LEU A 85 9.05 26.50 28.12
C LEU A 85 10.40 27.00 27.60
N ARG A 86 11.47 26.82 28.39
CA ARG A 86 12.83 27.25 28.02
C ARG A 86 13.31 26.64 26.69
N VAL A 87 12.88 25.41 26.38
CA VAL A 87 13.23 24.73 25.12
C VAL A 87 12.63 25.44 23.90
N LEU A 88 11.49 26.13 24.05
CA LEU A 88 10.81 26.84 22.96
C LEU A 88 11.35 28.26 22.76
N GLN A 89 12.01 28.87 23.75
CA GLN A 89 12.53 30.24 23.63
C GLN A 89 13.64 30.39 22.58
N GLN A 90 14.32 29.29 22.25
CA GLN A 90 15.39 29.24 21.24
C GLN A 90 14.94 28.58 19.93
N ALA A 91 13.64 28.30 19.80
CA ALA A 91 13.07 27.68 18.62
C ALA A 91 12.22 28.69 17.85
N ARG A 92 12.41 28.75 16.53
CA ARG A 92 11.45 29.41 15.64
C ARG A 92 10.31 28.46 15.35
N GLN A 93 9.08 28.97 15.46
CA GLN A 93 7.86 28.18 15.33
C GLN A 93 7.04 28.65 14.13
N TYR A 94 6.65 27.70 13.29
CA TYR A 94 5.91 27.93 12.06
C TYR A 94 4.65 27.09 12.08
N THR A 95 3.51 27.67 11.68
CA THR A 95 2.25 26.93 11.54
C THR A 95 1.70 27.16 10.13
N PHE A 96 1.42 26.07 9.43
CA PHE A 96 0.85 26.07 8.10
C PHE A 96 -0.54 25.45 8.15
N TRP A 97 -1.52 26.19 7.64
CA TRP A 97 -2.91 25.77 7.52
C TRP A 97 -3.25 25.57 6.05
N ASP A 98 -3.73 24.39 5.69
CA ASP A 98 -4.18 24.09 4.33
C ASP A 98 -5.28 23.02 4.34
N VAL A 99 -5.74 22.63 3.16
CA VAL A 99 -6.64 21.48 2.96
C VAL A 99 -5.85 20.28 2.43
N ASP A 100 -6.30 19.09 2.77
CA ASP A 100 -5.68 17.79 2.49
C ASP A 100 -5.34 17.53 1.02
N ASN A 101 -6.12 18.08 0.10
CA ASN A 101 -5.95 17.97 -1.35
C ASN A 101 -5.02 19.04 -1.95
N SER A 102 -4.47 19.95 -1.14
CA SER A 102 -3.54 20.97 -1.61
C SER A 102 -2.19 20.35 -1.94
N ALA A 103 -1.68 20.63 -3.14
CA ALA A 103 -0.34 20.22 -3.57
C ALA A 103 0.78 20.74 -2.63
N ALA A 104 0.49 21.79 -1.83
CA ALA A 104 1.45 22.35 -0.88
C ALA A 104 1.64 21.47 0.36
N VAL A 105 0.66 20.64 0.75
CA VAL A 105 0.73 19.82 1.97
C VAL A 105 1.92 18.86 1.92
N THR A 106 2.13 18.18 0.78
CA THR A 106 3.28 17.28 0.60
C THR A 106 4.63 18.00 0.69
N ALA A 107 4.69 19.26 0.24
CA ALA A 107 5.91 20.05 0.22
C ALA A 107 6.38 20.48 1.63
N LEU A 108 5.47 20.61 2.60
CA LEU A 108 5.81 21.04 3.96
C LEU A 108 6.63 19.99 4.73
N SER A 109 6.33 18.70 4.53
CA SER A 109 7.13 17.61 5.08
C SER A 109 8.57 17.62 4.52
N ALA A 110 8.72 17.96 3.23
CA ALA A 110 10.02 18.10 2.57
C ALA A 110 10.79 19.33 3.09
N LEU A 111 10.10 20.45 3.36
CA LEU A 111 10.70 21.65 3.96
C LEU A 111 11.29 21.35 5.34
N GLY A 112 10.57 20.59 6.18
CA GLY A 112 11.11 20.16 7.48
C GLY A 112 12.39 19.33 7.35
N LYS A 113 12.42 18.39 6.38
CA LYS A 113 13.62 17.60 6.07
C LYS A 113 14.77 18.47 5.56
N LEU A 114 14.49 19.49 4.76
CA LEU A 114 15.49 20.44 4.26
C LEU A 114 16.10 21.27 5.40
N LEU A 115 15.27 21.80 6.29
CA LEU A 115 15.71 22.57 7.46
C LEU A 115 16.59 21.75 8.41
N ALA A 116 16.39 20.44 8.47
CA ALA A 116 17.23 19.51 9.25
C ALA A 116 18.59 19.20 8.60
N ARG A 117 18.79 19.52 7.30
CA ARG A 117 20.08 19.29 6.60
C ARG A 117 21.11 20.40 6.85
N GLU A 118 20.67 21.60 7.24
CA GLU A 118 21.56 22.72 7.54
C GLU A 118 22.11 22.61 8.98
N ALA A 119 23.29 22.03 9.17
CA ALA A 119 23.94 22.04 10.48
C ALA A 119 24.26 23.48 10.95
N PRO A 120 24.03 23.86 12.23
CA PRO A 120 23.64 23.04 13.38
C PRO A 120 22.12 23.02 13.67
N LYS A 121 21.26 23.34 12.69
CA LYS A 121 19.81 23.43 12.90
C LYS A 121 19.17 22.04 12.99
N ASN A 122 18.28 21.90 13.96
CA ASN A 122 17.37 20.77 14.15
C ASN A 122 15.97 21.23 13.76
N ALA A 123 15.21 20.34 13.13
CA ALA A 123 13.81 20.61 12.79
C ALA A 123 12.89 19.52 13.34
N TYR A 124 11.75 19.91 13.88
CA TYR A 124 10.68 19.03 14.32
C TYR A 124 9.40 19.38 13.55
N VAL A 125 8.77 18.37 12.92
CA VAL A 125 7.54 18.53 12.15
C VAL A 125 6.43 17.75 12.84
N HIS A 126 5.27 18.38 12.99
CA HIS A 126 4.08 17.77 13.56
C HIS A 126 2.88 18.09 12.68
N GLU A 127 2.17 17.06 12.24
CA GLU A 127 1.00 17.20 11.37
C GLU A 127 -0.26 16.77 12.12
N THR A 128 -1.36 17.49 11.88
CA THR A 128 -2.65 17.23 12.49
C THR A 128 -3.74 17.36 11.44
N TYR A 129 -4.68 16.41 11.46
CA TYR A 129 -5.76 16.34 10.47
C TYR A 129 -7.12 16.51 11.15
N ASP A 130 -7.96 17.36 10.56
CA ASP A 130 -9.37 17.50 10.90
C ASP A 130 -10.24 17.20 9.67
N ASN A 131 -10.80 15.99 9.65
CA ASN A 131 -11.59 15.49 8.53
C ASN A 131 -12.97 16.14 8.41
N LEU A 132 -13.42 16.88 9.43
CA LEU A 132 -14.76 17.48 9.46
C LEU A 132 -14.79 18.86 8.82
N VAL A 133 -13.74 19.65 9.02
CA VAL A 133 -13.66 21.02 8.48
C VAL A 133 -13.26 20.97 7.01
N GLN A 134 -14.09 21.55 6.13
CA GLN A 134 -13.85 21.61 4.68
C GLN A 134 -13.54 20.25 4.03
N GLY A 135 -13.95 19.15 4.68
CA GLY A 135 -13.63 17.78 4.27
C GLY A 135 -12.12 17.49 4.31
N GLY A 136 -11.39 17.89 5.35
CA GLY A 136 -9.97 17.55 5.52
C GLY A 136 -9.06 18.77 5.66
N ALA A 137 -9.24 19.57 6.70
CA ALA A 137 -8.28 20.61 7.06
C ALA A 137 -7.01 19.98 7.64
N VAL A 138 -5.85 20.49 7.21
CA VAL A 138 -4.52 20.04 7.65
C VAL A 138 -3.79 21.19 8.31
N ARG A 139 -3.19 20.88 9.45
CA ARG A 139 -2.29 21.76 10.15
C ARG A 139 -0.92 21.11 10.25
N THR A 140 0.10 21.77 9.69
CA THR A 140 1.49 21.35 9.81
C THR A 140 2.25 22.38 10.64
N ASP A 141 2.79 21.95 11.77
CA ASP A 141 3.64 22.75 12.63
C ASP A 141 5.11 22.36 12.41
N ILE A 142 5.96 23.35 12.15
CA ILE A 142 7.40 23.15 12.02
C ILE A 142 8.10 23.96 13.11
N ARG A 143 9.07 23.35 13.80
CA ARG A 143 9.95 24.04 14.74
C ARG A 143 11.39 23.88 14.31
N SER A 144 12.15 24.97 14.29
CA SER A 144 13.58 24.96 13.99
C SER A 144 14.37 25.54 15.16
N SER A 145 15.41 24.83 15.61
CA SER A 145 16.27 25.27 16.73
C SER A 145 17.72 24.82 16.53
N GLU A 146 18.68 25.56 17.07
CA GLU A 146 20.10 25.17 17.10
C GLU A 146 20.38 24.00 18.06
N LYS A 147 19.41 23.65 18.92
CA LYS A 147 19.50 22.51 19.83
C LYS A 147 18.50 21.42 19.42
N PRO A 148 18.79 20.15 19.77
CA PRO A 148 17.81 19.08 19.63
C PRO A 148 16.50 19.46 20.32
N ILE A 149 15.41 19.34 19.58
CA ILE A 149 14.07 19.75 20.02
C ILE A 149 13.08 18.65 19.69
N GLU A 150 12.48 18.07 20.73
CA GLU A 150 11.45 17.04 20.63
C GLU A 150 10.26 17.48 21.47
N VAL A 151 9.22 17.97 20.80
CA VAL A 151 8.04 18.59 21.42
C VAL A 151 6.80 18.12 20.69
N PRO A 152 6.24 16.96 21.10
CA PRO A 152 5.14 16.28 20.40
C PRO A 152 3.78 16.89 20.72
N PHE A 153 3.66 18.21 20.56
CA PHE A 153 2.43 18.96 20.76
C PHE A 153 2.34 20.11 19.74
N ALA A 154 1.11 20.58 19.50
CA ALA A 154 0.82 21.67 18.57
C ALA A 154 1.45 23.01 19.00
N VAL A 155 1.81 23.86 18.05
CA VAL A 155 2.36 25.20 18.30
C VAL A 155 1.27 26.10 18.89
N GLU A 156 1.52 26.65 20.08
CA GLU A 156 0.57 27.60 20.71
C GLU A 156 0.86 29.06 20.30
N GLU A 157 2.11 29.35 19.94
CA GLU A 157 2.61 30.69 19.58
C GLU A 157 3.60 30.60 18.41
N ALA A 158 3.10 30.74 17.19
CA ALA A 158 3.89 30.74 15.97
C ALA A 158 4.50 32.12 15.68
N ASP A 159 5.76 32.13 15.22
CA ASP A 159 6.43 33.32 14.70
C ASP A 159 6.00 33.61 13.24
N VAL A 160 5.60 32.58 12.50
CA VAL A 160 5.02 32.71 11.16
C VAL A 160 3.82 31.78 11.04
N VAL A 161 2.68 32.34 10.59
CA VAL A 161 1.49 31.57 10.24
C VAL A 161 1.22 31.70 8.75
N PHE A 162 1.08 30.58 8.06
CA PHE A 162 0.72 30.52 6.64
C PHE A 162 -0.68 29.91 6.49
N VAL A 163 -1.50 30.48 5.61
CA VAL A 163 -2.82 29.97 5.26
C VAL A 163 -2.90 29.77 3.76
N GLY A 164 -2.96 28.51 3.32
CA GLY A 164 -3.01 28.09 1.92
C GLY A 164 -4.40 28.21 1.29
N GLU A 165 -5.46 27.96 2.07
CA GLU A 165 -6.86 27.99 1.61
C GLU A 165 -7.65 29.07 2.36
N GLU A 166 -8.28 29.99 1.62
CA GLU A 166 -8.97 31.15 2.20
C GLU A 166 -10.21 30.77 3.01
N LYS A 167 -10.87 29.67 2.63
CA LYS A 167 -12.12 29.23 3.29
C LYS A 167 -11.89 28.88 4.76
N LEU A 168 -10.70 28.40 5.10
CA LEU A 168 -10.32 28.09 6.48
C LEU A 168 -10.41 29.29 7.42
N LEU A 169 -10.22 30.51 6.91
CA LEU A 169 -10.35 31.74 7.72
C LEU A 169 -11.76 31.94 8.29
N LYS A 170 -12.79 31.36 7.64
CA LYS A 170 -14.19 31.47 8.06
C LYS A 170 -14.60 30.41 9.07
N ASP A 171 -13.97 29.25 9.02
CA ASP A 171 -14.37 28.09 9.82
C ASP A 171 -13.49 27.89 11.06
N VAL A 172 -12.20 28.25 10.97
CA VAL A 172 -11.19 27.99 12.00
C VAL A 172 -10.49 29.28 12.43
N ASP A 173 -10.27 29.43 13.73
CA ASP A 173 -9.51 30.55 14.31
C ASP A 173 -7.98 30.36 14.13
N VAL A 174 -7.51 30.54 12.90
CA VAL A 174 -6.08 30.33 12.55
C VAL A 174 -5.15 31.37 13.17
N VAL A 175 -5.65 32.58 13.48
CA VAL A 175 -4.86 33.71 14.01
C VAL A 175 -4.66 33.60 15.54
N LYS A 176 -5.48 32.80 16.22
CA LYS A 176 -5.33 32.52 17.66
C LYS A 176 -3.93 32.03 18.04
N GLY A 177 -3.32 31.20 17.21
CA GLY A 177 -1.99 30.61 17.42
C GLY A 177 -0.82 31.53 17.10
N SER A 178 -1.04 32.75 16.59
CA SER A 178 0.01 33.72 16.27
C SER A 178 0.56 34.41 17.52
N LYS A 179 1.89 34.58 17.59
CA LYS A 179 2.55 35.39 18.60
C LYS A 179 2.35 36.89 18.32
N PRO A 180 2.31 37.79 19.32
CA PRO A 180 2.29 39.23 19.06
C PRO A 180 3.50 39.68 18.23
N GLY A 181 3.28 40.48 17.19
CA GLY A 181 4.31 40.91 16.23
C GLY A 181 4.74 39.84 15.22
N SER A 182 4.06 38.70 15.14
CA SER A 182 4.41 37.62 14.20
C SER A 182 3.97 37.93 12.76
N THR A 183 4.49 37.16 11.81
CA THR A 183 4.13 37.27 10.40
C THR A 183 2.93 36.38 10.07
N LEU A 184 1.94 36.90 9.35
CA LEU A 184 0.81 36.16 8.79
C LEU A 184 0.87 36.22 7.27
N ILE A 185 0.93 35.06 6.61
CA ILE A 185 0.98 34.93 5.16
C ILE A 185 -0.31 34.27 4.67
N LEU A 186 -1.04 34.94 3.78
CA LEU A 186 -2.28 34.42 3.20
C LEU A 186 -2.10 34.15 1.70
N ARG A 187 -2.49 32.97 1.23
CA ARG A 187 -2.63 32.69 -0.20
C ARG A 187 -4.02 33.11 -0.66
N LEU A 188 -4.09 34.16 -1.45
CA LEU A 188 -5.34 34.69 -1.99
C LEU A 188 -5.30 34.64 -3.53
N PRO A 189 -5.98 33.68 -4.18
CA PRO A 189 -6.09 33.66 -5.64
C PRO A 189 -6.74 34.95 -6.17
N ASN A 190 -6.26 35.46 -7.31
CA ASN A 190 -6.76 36.68 -7.97
C ASN A 190 -6.84 37.92 -7.06
N PHE A 191 -5.79 38.13 -6.25
CA PHE A 191 -5.76 39.17 -5.24
C PHE A 191 -5.79 40.60 -5.81
N LYS A 192 -6.69 41.44 -5.27
CA LYS A 192 -6.71 42.90 -5.41
C LYS A 192 -6.74 43.53 -4.03
N GLU A 193 -6.04 44.66 -3.83
CA GLU A 193 -5.90 45.31 -2.52
C GLU A 193 -7.26 45.72 -1.90
N GLU A 194 -8.19 46.14 -2.74
CA GLU A 194 -9.53 46.58 -2.31
C GLU A 194 -10.40 45.44 -1.74
N ASP A 195 -10.05 44.18 -2.03
CA ASP A 195 -10.82 43.01 -1.64
C ASP A 195 -10.33 42.35 -0.34
N VAL A 196 -9.17 42.76 0.20
CA VAL A 196 -8.61 42.21 1.46
C VAL A 196 -9.64 42.27 2.58
N GLU A 197 -10.27 43.42 2.75
CA GLU A 197 -11.16 43.67 3.88
C GLU A 197 -12.45 42.84 3.80
N LYS A 198 -12.89 42.52 2.58
CA LYS A 198 -14.07 41.69 2.33
C LYS A 198 -13.76 40.20 2.50
N ARG A 199 -12.53 39.77 2.17
CA ARG A 199 -12.12 38.36 2.21
C ARG A 199 -11.70 37.91 3.60
N ILE A 200 -11.12 38.79 4.42
CA ILE A 200 -10.71 38.48 5.79
C ILE A 200 -11.87 38.73 6.78
N PRO A 201 -12.32 37.72 7.53
CA PRO A 201 -13.40 37.87 8.52
C PRO A 201 -13.09 38.91 9.60
N SER A 202 -14.12 39.59 10.12
CA SER A 202 -13.96 40.68 11.10
C SER A 202 -13.20 40.26 12.37
N GLN A 203 -13.42 39.04 12.85
CA GLN A 203 -12.69 38.50 14.00
C GLN A 203 -11.20 38.33 13.74
N ALA A 204 -10.81 37.81 12.56
CA ALA A 204 -9.41 37.68 12.18
C ALA A 204 -8.75 39.06 12.01
N ARG A 205 -9.44 40.02 11.39
CA ARG A 205 -8.97 41.41 11.26
C ARG A 205 -8.66 42.06 12.61
N ARG A 206 -9.57 41.88 13.58
CA ARG A 206 -9.38 42.36 14.95
C ARG A 206 -8.17 41.72 15.62
N GLN A 207 -8.01 40.40 15.54
CA GLN A 207 -6.86 39.70 16.12
C GLN A 207 -5.53 40.10 15.47
N ILE A 208 -5.51 40.33 14.15
CA ILE A 208 -4.34 40.82 13.41
C ILE A 208 -3.91 42.19 13.97
N GLN A 209 -4.86 43.09 14.22
CA GLN A 209 -4.58 44.41 14.78
C GLN A 209 -4.17 44.34 16.27
N GLU A 210 -4.92 43.59 17.10
CA GLU A 210 -4.67 43.49 18.54
C GLU A 210 -3.29 42.89 18.84
N LYS A 211 -2.85 41.92 18.02
CA LYS A 211 -1.54 41.29 18.13
C LYS A 211 -0.46 42.02 17.33
N ASN A 212 -0.79 43.11 16.63
CA ASN A 212 0.12 43.87 15.77
C ASN A 212 0.90 42.99 14.77
N LEU A 213 0.18 42.12 14.03
CA LEU A 213 0.80 41.16 13.11
C LEU A 213 1.21 41.81 11.79
N GLU A 214 2.28 41.31 11.18
CA GLU A 214 2.67 41.70 9.82
C GLU A 214 1.93 40.84 8.78
N LEU A 215 1.04 41.46 8.00
CA LEU A 215 0.23 40.75 6.99
C LEU A 215 0.93 40.76 5.61
N PHE A 216 1.13 39.58 5.06
CA PHE A 216 1.60 39.36 3.70
C PHE A 216 0.59 38.53 2.92
N VAL A 217 0.45 38.84 1.64
CA VAL A 217 -0.35 38.05 0.69
C VAL A 217 0.57 37.46 -0.36
N ALA A 218 0.51 36.14 -0.53
CA ALA A 218 1.22 35.44 -1.58
C ALA A 218 0.55 35.72 -2.94
N ARG A 219 1.32 36.28 -3.88
CA ARG A 219 0.82 36.66 -5.20
C ARG A 219 0.66 35.42 -6.10
N PRO A 220 -0.53 35.16 -6.66
CA PRO A 220 -0.80 34.03 -7.54
C PRO A 220 -0.28 34.21 -8.98
N ASP A 221 0.27 35.38 -9.31
CA ASP A 221 0.72 35.79 -10.64
C ASP A 221 2.04 35.12 -11.10
N ILE A 222 2.67 34.31 -10.24
CA ILE A 222 3.86 33.51 -10.57
C ILE A 222 3.39 32.13 -11.05
N THR A 223 3.60 31.83 -12.33
CA THR A 223 3.24 30.53 -12.93
C THR A 223 4.03 29.38 -12.32
N SER A 224 3.43 28.17 -12.33
CA SER A 224 4.10 26.93 -11.93
C SER A 224 5.46 26.76 -12.60
N GLU A 225 5.59 27.08 -13.89
CA GLU A 225 6.87 27.07 -14.63
C GLU A 225 7.97 27.97 -14.04
N GLN A 226 7.61 29.15 -13.50
CA GLN A 226 8.59 30.04 -12.87
C GLN A 226 9.05 29.46 -11.53
N LEU A 227 8.12 28.89 -10.75
CA LEU A 227 8.42 28.18 -9.50
C LEU A 227 9.22 26.89 -9.72
N THR A 228 8.98 26.14 -10.80
CA THR A 228 9.74 24.93 -11.14
C THR A 228 11.18 25.27 -11.50
N LYS A 229 11.42 26.36 -12.23
CA LYS A 229 12.78 26.87 -12.46
C LYS A 229 13.49 27.24 -11.16
N PHE A 230 12.79 27.77 -10.16
CA PHE A 230 13.37 28.01 -8.83
C PHE A 230 13.61 26.71 -8.04
N ALA A 231 12.77 25.69 -8.22
CA ALA A 231 12.88 24.40 -7.54
C ALA A 231 13.99 23.50 -8.12
N GLU A 232 14.21 23.53 -9.44
CA GLU A 232 15.34 22.84 -10.10
C GLU A 232 16.69 23.40 -9.59
N VAL A 233 16.77 24.71 -9.38
CA VAL A 233 17.95 25.38 -8.78
C VAL A 233 18.13 25.06 -7.29
N ALA A 234 17.05 24.73 -6.56
CA ALA A 234 17.14 24.37 -5.15
C ALA A 234 17.61 22.92 -4.90
N LEU A 235 17.47 22.03 -5.89
CA LEU A 235 17.93 20.64 -5.83
C LEU A 235 19.40 20.50 -6.19
N ASP A 236 19.91 21.32 -7.10
CA ASP A 236 21.32 21.42 -7.46
C ASP A 236 21.94 22.67 -6.82
N GLN A 237 22.65 22.45 -5.70
CA GLN A 237 23.47 23.42 -4.95
C GLN A 237 23.60 24.81 -5.61
N VAL A 238 22.83 25.83 -5.19
CA VAL A 238 23.29 27.23 -5.12
C VAL A 238 22.31 28.21 -4.41
N ILE A 239 22.92 29.02 -3.52
CA ILE A 239 22.58 30.33 -2.91
C ILE A 239 21.12 30.57 -2.46
N MET A 240 20.87 30.29 -1.17
CA MET A 240 19.67 30.71 -0.41
C MET A 240 19.27 32.18 -0.58
N ALA A 241 20.20 33.08 -0.91
CA ALA A 241 19.90 34.49 -1.11
C ALA A 241 19.03 34.76 -2.35
N GLU A 242 19.28 34.07 -3.47
CA GLU A 242 18.48 34.24 -4.70
C GLU A 242 17.06 33.70 -4.52
N PHE A 243 16.92 32.58 -3.80
CA PHE A 243 15.62 32.05 -3.40
C PHE A 243 14.86 33.01 -2.47
N THR A 244 15.57 33.64 -1.53
CA THR A 244 14.97 34.60 -0.59
C THR A 244 14.49 35.86 -1.31
N ASP A 245 15.25 36.37 -2.29
CA ASP A 245 14.86 37.52 -3.11
C ASP A 245 13.65 37.20 -4.00
N ALA A 246 13.61 36.01 -4.61
CA ALA A 246 12.46 35.55 -5.39
C ALA A 246 11.21 35.38 -4.52
N LEU A 247 11.34 34.82 -3.31
CA LEU A 247 10.25 34.72 -2.34
C LEU A 247 9.75 36.12 -1.91
N GLY A 248 10.67 37.07 -1.74
CA GLY A 248 10.35 38.47 -1.44
C GLY A 248 9.53 39.17 -2.55
N GLN A 249 9.72 38.79 -3.82
CA GLN A 249 8.92 39.29 -4.94
C GLN A 249 7.54 38.61 -5.03
N ALA A 250 7.44 37.38 -4.54
CA ALA A 250 6.21 36.59 -4.48
C ALA A 250 5.27 37.02 -3.33
N LEU A 251 5.79 37.64 -2.28
CA LEU A 251 5.03 38.11 -1.13
C LEU A 251 4.81 39.61 -1.18
N LYS A 252 3.55 40.06 -1.08
CA LYS A 252 3.19 41.46 -1.00
C LYS A 252 2.75 41.82 0.42
N LYS A 253 3.42 42.79 1.05
CA LYS A 253 3.01 43.33 2.36
C LYS A 253 1.72 44.14 2.20
N VAL A 254 0.76 43.93 3.09
CA VAL A 254 -0.52 44.65 3.13
C VAL A 254 -0.54 45.54 4.37
N GLU A 255 -0.91 46.80 4.20
CA GLU A 255 -1.08 47.71 5.34
C GLU A 255 -2.33 47.32 6.13
N VAL A 256 -2.18 47.17 7.45
CA VAL A 256 -3.27 46.83 8.37
C VAL A 256 -3.90 48.14 8.87
N PRO A 257 -5.15 48.47 8.49
CA PRO A 257 -5.80 49.70 8.91
C PRO A 257 -6.15 49.69 10.41
N ALA A 258 -6.04 50.86 11.07
CA ALA A 258 -6.43 51.01 12.47
C ALA A 258 -7.93 50.73 12.73
N THR A 259 -8.78 50.91 11.71
CA THR A 259 -10.22 50.65 11.76
C THR A 259 -10.58 49.19 12.02
N TRP A 260 -9.64 48.25 11.81
CA TRP A 260 -9.84 46.83 12.08
C TRP A 260 -9.97 46.52 13.58
N ALA A 261 -9.53 47.43 14.47
CA ALA A 261 -9.71 47.31 15.92
C ALA A 261 -11.18 47.37 16.35
N GLU A 262 -12.01 48.11 15.61
CA GLU A 262 -13.41 48.37 15.93
C GLU A 262 -14.38 47.38 15.26
N ALA A 263 -13.84 46.39 14.54
CA ALA A 263 -14.65 45.42 13.81
C ALA A 263 -15.52 44.59 14.77
N VAL A 264 -16.84 44.73 14.65
CA VAL A 264 -17.82 44.03 15.49
C VAL A 264 -17.81 42.53 15.14
N ALA A 265 -17.64 41.68 16.16
CA ALA A 265 -17.74 40.23 16.04
C ALA A 265 -19.22 39.86 15.80
N LEU A 266 -19.60 39.72 14.52
CA LEU A 266 -20.94 39.30 14.11
C LEU A 266 -21.02 37.79 13.81
N ALA A 267 -19.95 37.03 14.00
CA ALA A 267 -19.88 35.63 13.60
C ALA A 267 -20.11 34.65 14.76
N ALA A 268 -20.73 33.51 14.44
CA ALA A 268 -20.80 32.33 15.31
C ALA A 268 -19.39 31.96 15.82
N PRO A 269 -19.25 31.36 17.02
CA PRO A 269 -17.95 30.95 17.52
C PRO A 269 -17.28 30.01 16.52
N PHE A 270 -16.03 30.32 16.13
CA PHE A 270 -15.22 29.47 15.27
C PHE A 270 -15.21 28.03 15.80
N GLN A 271 -15.19 27.07 14.88
CA GLN A 271 -14.98 25.70 15.27
C GLN A 271 -13.56 25.56 15.81
N SER A 272 -13.42 24.93 16.98
CA SER A 272 -12.11 24.55 17.49
C SER A 272 -11.57 23.45 16.58
N PHE A 273 -10.41 23.69 15.95
CA PHE A 273 -9.70 22.66 15.20
C PHE A 273 -9.40 21.48 16.12
N LYS A 274 -9.88 20.29 15.75
CA LYS A 274 -9.72 19.08 16.56
C LYS A 274 -9.01 18.01 15.74
N PRO A 275 -7.94 17.40 16.27
CA PRO A 275 -7.40 16.18 15.68
C PRO A 275 -8.51 15.12 15.64
N THR A 276 -9.03 14.82 14.46
CA THR A 276 -10.02 13.75 14.26
C THR A 276 -9.42 12.55 13.52
N SER A 277 -8.20 12.69 13.00
CA SER A 277 -7.50 11.64 12.28
C SER A 277 -5.98 11.75 12.42
N PHE A 278 -5.30 10.60 12.31
CA PHE A 278 -3.84 10.50 12.20
C PHE A 278 -3.37 10.55 10.74
N VAL A 279 -4.30 10.48 9.79
CA VAL A 279 -4.06 10.46 8.34
C VAL A 279 -4.96 11.47 7.62
N PRO A 280 -4.57 11.96 6.42
CA PRO A 280 -5.42 12.83 5.61
C PRO A 280 -6.80 12.21 5.34
N PHE A 281 -7.81 13.06 5.12
CA PHE A 281 -9.15 12.59 4.80
C PHE A 281 -9.16 11.93 3.40
N GLN A 282 -9.52 10.66 3.35
CA GLN A 282 -9.70 9.94 2.10
C GLN A 282 -11.07 10.31 1.50
N LYS A 283 -11.11 11.34 0.65
CA LYS A 283 -12.31 11.72 -0.13
C LYS A 283 -12.71 10.67 -1.15
N VAL A 284 -11.70 9.96 -1.66
CA VAL A 284 -11.89 8.79 -2.48
C VAL A 284 -12.00 7.64 -1.50
N GLU A 285 -13.23 7.29 -1.12
CA GLU A 285 -13.49 5.87 -0.93
C GLU A 285 -13.06 5.25 -2.26
N PRO A 286 -12.00 4.41 -2.29
CA PRO A 286 -11.75 3.67 -3.50
C PRO A 286 -13.06 2.91 -3.75
N GLU A 287 -13.82 3.36 -4.74
CA GLU A 287 -14.90 2.53 -5.25
C GLU A 287 -14.23 1.20 -5.54
N PRO A 288 -14.77 0.09 -5.00
CA PRO A 288 -14.19 -1.20 -5.27
C PRO A 288 -14.01 -1.29 -6.78
N ALA A 289 -12.82 -1.68 -7.22
CA ALA A 289 -12.57 -1.93 -8.63
C ALA A 289 -13.77 -2.71 -9.17
N LEU A 290 -14.32 -2.27 -10.30
CA LEU A 290 -15.50 -2.90 -10.89
C LEU A 290 -15.19 -4.38 -11.08
N MET A 291 -15.66 -5.22 -10.17
CA MET A 291 -15.55 -6.67 -10.25
C MET A 291 -16.69 -7.05 -11.17
N VAL A 292 -16.40 -7.31 -12.45
CA VAL A 292 -17.47 -7.46 -13.44
C VAL A 292 -18.07 -8.87 -13.35
N ASP A 293 -18.74 -9.13 -12.23
CA ASP A 293 -19.26 -10.45 -11.88
C ASP A 293 -20.65 -10.70 -12.50
N SER A 294 -21.22 -9.70 -13.19
CA SER A 294 -22.55 -9.80 -13.83
C SER A 294 -22.69 -8.96 -15.11
N TRP A 295 -23.63 -9.34 -15.97
CA TRP A 295 -23.91 -8.62 -17.22
C TRP A 295 -24.37 -7.18 -16.99
N GLN A 296 -25.09 -6.91 -15.89
CA GLN A 296 -25.53 -5.56 -15.54
C GLN A 296 -24.33 -4.66 -15.23
N GLU A 297 -23.29 -5.20 -14.62
CA GLU A 297 -22.07 -4.48 -14.30
C GLU A 297 -21.19 -4.27 -15.52
N ALA A 298 -21.11 -5.25 -16.42
CA ALA A 298 -20.49 -5.09 -17.74
C ALA A 298 -21.18 -3.97 -18.54
N VAL A 299 -22.51 -3.92 -18.51
CA VAL A 299 -23.29 -2.85 -19.14
C VAL A 299 -23.04 -1.50 -18.47
N LYS A 300 -22.92 -1.43 -17.13
CA LYS A 300 -22.58 -0.18 -16.43
C LYS A 300 -21.20 0.34 -16.86
N GLY A 301 -20.18 -0.52 -16.97
CA GLY A 301 -18.86 -0.15 -17.48
C GLY A 301 -18.91 0.34 -18.93
N LEU A 302 -19.71 -0.31 -19.78
CA LEU A 302 -19.90 0.10 -21.17
C LEU A 302 -20.70 1.39 -21.34
N VAL A 303 -21.66 1.67 -20.47
CA VAL A 303 -22.54 2.85 -20.52
C VAL A 303 -21.90 4.07 -19.85
N PHE A 304 -21.14 3.88 -18.77
CA PHE A 304 -20.54 4.94 -17.96
C PHE A 304 -19.01 4.86 -17.99
N LYS A 305 -18.44 4.93 -19.20
CA LYS A 305 -17.02 4.64 -19.45
C LYS A 305 -16.08 5.54 -18.66
N GLU A 306 -16.44 6.81 -18.50
CA GLU A 306 -15.64 7.82 -17.81
C GLU A 306 -15.64 7.61 -16.28
N ALA A 307 -16.75 7.10 -15.73
CA ALA A 307 -16.87 6.85 -14.29
C ALA A 307 -16.07 5.61 -13.86
N TYR A 308 -16.02 4.60 -14.74
CA TYR A 308 -15.38 3.32 -14.45
C TYR A 308 -14.03 3.13 -15.14
N GLY A 309 -13.47 4.19 -15.73
CA GLY A 309 -12.20 4.13 -16.46
C GLY A 309 -12.19 3.10 -17.60
N THR A 310 -13.36 2.74 -18.15
CA THR A 310 -13.49 1.74 -19.21
C THR A 310 -12.93 2.31 -20.50
N GLN A 311 -11.74 1.85 -20.88
CA GLN A 311 -11.09 2.29 -22.11
C GLN A 311 -11.53 1.42 -23.28
N ILE A 312 -11.86 2.05 -24.41
CA ILE A 312 -11.98 1.35 -25.69
C ILE A 312 -10.58 1.33 -26.30
N GLU A 313 -9.71 0.48 -25.77
CA GLU A 313 -8.50 0.15 -26.49
C GLU A 313 -8.86 -0.88 -27.56
N LEU A 314 -8.49 -0.59 -28.82
CA LEU A 314 -8.25 -1.67 -29.76
C LEU A 314 -7.19 -2.54 -29.09
N ARG A 315 -7.50 -3.84 -28.89
CA ARG A 315 -6.59 -4.83 -28.31
C ARG A 315 -5.17 -4.46 -28.72
N PRO A 316 -4.24 -4.14 -27.81
CA PRO A 316 -2.88 -3.91 -28.21
C PRO A 316 -2.47 -5.18 -28.95
N ASP A 317 -2.16 -5.05 -30.24
CA ASP A 317 -1.79 -6.16 -31.10
C ASP A 317 -0.52 -6.80 -30.52
N LEU A 318 -0.71 -7.71 -29.56
CA LEU A 318 0.28 -8.68 -29.16
C LEU A 318 0.52 -9.52 -30.41
N THR A 319 1.75 -9.44 -30.89
CA THR A 319 2.22 -9.91 -32.19
C THR A 319 2.35 -11.42 -32.23
N VAL A 320 1.31 -12.15 -31.82
CA VAL A 320 1.21 -13.59 -32.04
C VAL A 320 0.06 -13.81 -33.00
N LYS A 321 0.38 -13.88 -34.29
CA LYS A 321 -0.57 -14.31 -35.31
C LYS A 321 -0.98 -15.74 -34.98
N THR A 322 -2.18 -15.89 -34.43
CA THR A 322 -2.75 -17.21 -34.16
C THR A 322 -3.43 -17.68 -35.43
N PHE A 323 -3.11 -18.89 -35.87
CA PHE A 323 -3.66 -19.48 -37.08
C PHE A 323 -4.43 -20.73 -36.71
N THR A 324 -5.71 -20.79 -37.08
CA THR A 324 -6.50 -22.02 -36.94
C THR A 324 -6.08 -22.98 -38.05
N VAL A 325 -5.45 -24.09 -37.67
CA VAL A 325 -5.04 -25.17 -38.57
C VAL A 325 -5.75 -26.45 -38.20
N HIS A 326 -6.08 -27.27 -39.20
CA HIS A 326 -6.80 -28.53 -38.95
C HIS A 326 -5.80 -29.65 -38.74
N PHE A 327 -5.99 -30.41 -37.67
CA PHE A 327 -5.16 -31.56 -37.40
C PHE A 327 -5.57 -32.74 -38.31
N LYS A 328 -4.63 -33.24 -39.11
CA LYS A 328 -4.89 -34.14 -40.23
C LYS A 328 -4.55 -35.60 -39.92
N GLU A 329 -3.41 -35.85 -39.27
CA GLU A 329 -2.97 -37.21 -38.96
C GLU A 329 -2.32 -37.28 -37.58
N ASN A 330 -2.75 -38.27 -36.78
CA ASN A 330 -2.07 -38.76 -35.58
C ASN A 330 -1.67 -40.21 -35.80
N ARG A 331 -0.37 -40.49 -35.95
CA ARG A 331 0.10 -41.85 -36.13
C ARG A 331 1.26 -42.17 -35.21
N ARG A 332 1.11 -43.22 -34.39
CA ARG A 332 2.24 -43.78 -33.65
C ARG A 332 3.22 -44.43 -34.64
N LEU A 333 4.48 -44.00 -34.62
CA LEU A 333 5.55 -44.53 -35.46
C LEU A 333 6.20 -45.78 -34.87
N THR A 334 5.93 -46.07 -33.59
CA THR A 334 6.53 -47.16 -32.82
C THR A 334 5.54 -48.30 -32.59
N PRO A 335 5.98 -49.56 -32.61
CA PRO A 335 5.14 -50.69 -32.22
C PRO A 335 4.64 -50.57 -30.78
N LEU A 336 3.50 -51.19 -30.47
CA LEU A 336 2.92 -51.20 -29.11
C LEU A 336 3.84 -51.84 -28.06
N THR A 337 4.76 -52.70 -28.50
CA THR A 337 5.75 -53.37 -27.65
C THR A 337 6.99 -52.53 -27.37
N TYR A 338 7.12 -51.36 -28.02
CA TYR A 338 8.23 -50.45 -27.80
C TYR A 338 7.91 -49.54 -26.62
N ASP A 339 8.89 -49.38 -25.74
CA ASP A 339 8.83 -48.63 -24.49
C ASP A 339 8.58 -47.13 -24.71
N ARG A 340 9.06 -46.60 -25.83
CA ARG A 340 8.90 -45.18 -26.18
C ARG A 340 7.76 -44.92 -27.14
N ASN A 341 6.93 -43.95 -26.80
CA ASN A 341 5.82 -43.51 -27.63
C ASN A 341 6.28 -42.38 -28.58
N ILE A 342 6.67 -42.74 -29.79
CA ILE A 342 6.97 -41.75 -30.85
C ILE A 342 5.74 -41.59 -31.74
N PHE A 343 5.25 -40.35 -31.87
CA PHE A 343 4.10 -39.99 -32.69
C PHE A 343 4.50 -39.09 -33.85
N HIS A 344 3.81 -39.26 -34.97
CA HIS A 344 3.83 -38.40 -36.14
C HIS A 344 2.54 -37.60 -36.17
N PHE A 345 2.68 -36.28 -36.28
CA PHE A 345 1.59 -35.32 -36.30
C PHE A 345 1.61 -34.55 -37.62
N GLU A 346 0.50 -34.54 -38.36
CA GLU A 346 0.34 -33.72 -39.55
C GLU A 346 -0.74 -32.66 -39.33
N PHE A 347 -0.43 -31.41 -39.69
CA PHE A 347 -1.36 -30.29 -39.65
C PHE A 347 -1.61 -29.80 -41.08
N ASP A 348 -2.89 -29.68 -41.45
CA ASP A 348 -3.30 -29.05 -42.69
C ASP A 348 -3.34 -27.54 -42.51
N LEU A 349 -2.41 -26.86 -43.18
CA LEU A 349 -2.29 -25.40 -43.13
C LEU A 349 -3.34 -24.70 -44.01
N GLY A 350 -4.00 -25.40 -44.95
CA GLY A 350 -5.02 -24.84 -45.84
C GLY A 350 -4.66 -23.44 -46.38
N ASP A 351 -5.59 -22.50 -46.22
CA ASP A 351 -5.43 -21.07 -46.55
C ASP A 351 -5.02 -20.20 -45.34
N SER A 352 -4.51 -20.82 -44.26
CA SER A 352 -4.21 -20.10 -43.01
C SER A 352 -3.18 -18.98 -43.18
N GLY A 353 -2.31 -19.07 -44.18
CA GLY A 353 -1.23 -18.11 -44.39
C GLY A 353 -0.11 -18.23 -43.35
N LEU A 354 -0.06 -19.30 -42.56
CA LEU A 354 1.03 -19.59 -41.63
C LEU A 354 2.32 -19.86 -42.41
N THR A 355 3.35 -19.05 -42.16
CA THR A 355 4.71 -19.26 -42.66
C THR A 355 5.63 -19.58 -41.50
N TYR A 356 6.52 -20.55 -41.67
CA TYR A 356 7.44 -21.00 -40.62
C TYR A 356 8.87 -21.10 -41.16
N ASN A 357 9.82 -20.46 -40.49
CA ASN A 357 11.23 -20.51 -40.83
C ASN A 357 12.00 -21.52 -39.95
N ILE A 358 13.11 -22.02 -40.47
CA ILE A 358 14.00 -22.91 -39.73
C ILE A 358 14.55 -22.17 -38.50
N GLY A 359 14.24 -22.69 -37.30
CA GLY A 359 14.70 -22.15 -36.02
C GLY A 359 13.63 -21.36 -35.23
N GLU A 360 12.44 -21.15 -35.81
CA GLU A 360 11.30 -20.59 -35.07
C GLU A 360 10.68 -21.65 -34.14
N ALA A 361 9.94 -21.23 -33.11
CA ALA A 361 9.18 -22.13 -32.24
C ALA A 361 7.68 -21.87 -32.44
N LEU A 362 6.88 -22.94 -32.53
CA LEU A 362 5.43 -22.85 -32.64
C LEU A 362 4.78 -23.38 -31.35
N GLY A 363 3.92 -22.55 -30.75
CA GLY A 363 2.99 -23.01 -29.71
C GLY A 363 1.76 -23.64 -30.35
N ILE A 364 1.41 -24.87 -29.93
CA ILE A 364 0.17 -25.52 -30.35
C ILE A 364 -0.81 -25.46 -29.18
N HIS A 365 -1.93 -24.76 -29.38
CA HIS A 365 -3.01 -24.68 -28.42
C HIS A 365 -4.20 -25.45 -28.97
N ALA A 366 -4.60 -26.53 -28.29
CA ALA A 366 -5.78 -27.30 -28.64
C ALA A 366 -7.01 -26.76 -27.92
N ASP A 367 -8.14 -26.71 -28.61
CA ASP A 367 -9.45 -26.50 -28.01
C ASP A 367 -9.97 -27.82 -27.43
N ASN A 368 -10.71 -27.75 -26.31
CA ASN A 368 -11.42 -28.89 -25.75
C ASN A 368 -12.54 -29.35 -26.69
N ASP A 369 -12.89 -30.64 -26.68
CA ASP A 369 -13.96 -31.20 -27.52
C ASP A 369 -15.29 -30.48 -27.21
N PRO A 370 -15.91 -29.78 -28.19
CA PRO A 370 -17.16 -29.04 -27.98
C PRO A 370 -18.30 -29.90 -27.42
N LYS A 371 -18.36 -31.19 -27.77
CA LYS A 371 -19.39 -32.09 -27.28
C LYS A 371 -19.20 -32.39 -25.80
N GLN A 372 -17.97 -32.68 -25.39
CA GLN A 372 -17.64 -32.94 -23.99
C GLN A 372 -17.86 -31.69 -23.13
N VAL A 373 -17.55 -30.50 -23.67
CA VAL A 373 -17.81 -29.22 -22.98
C VAL A 373 -19.30 -28.99 -22.79
N LEU A 374 -20.13 -29.24 -23.81
CA LEU A 374 -21.58 -29.09 -23.68
C LEU A 374 -22.20 -30.12 -22.72
N GLU A 375 -21.77 -31.37 -22.79
CA GLU A 375 -22.17 -32.42 -21.83
C GLU A 375 -21.78 -32.04 -20.40
N PHE A 376 -20.61 -31.43 -20.19
CA PHE A 376 -20.17 -30.94 -18.89
C PHE A 376 -20.99 -29.76 -18.39
N ILE A 377 -21.27 -28.77 -19.25
CA ILE A 377 -22.13 -27.62 -18.94
C ILE A 377 -23.51 -28.11 -18.49
N GLU A 378 -24.08 -29.07 -19.22
CA GLU A 378 -25.38 -29.67 -18.89
C GLU A 378 -25.32 -30.44 -17.56
N PHE A 379 -24.30 -31.29 -17.36
CA PHE A 379 -24.10 -32.04 -16.13
C PHE A 379 -23.98 -31.15 -14.89
N TYR A 380 -23.25 -30.04 -14.99
CA TYR A 380 -23.03 -29.11 -13.88
C TYR A 380 -24.20 -28.14 -13.69
N GLY A 381 -25.13 -28.05 -14.66
CA GLY A 381 -26.26 -27.13 -14.62
C GLY A 381 -25.90 -25.67 -14.90
N LEU A 382 -24.85 -25.43 -15.68
CA LEU A 382 -24.44 -24.09 -16.11
C LEU A 382 -25.21 -23.66 -17.37
N SER A 383 -25.35 -22.35 -17.57
CA SER A 383 -25.83 -21.79 -18.84
C SER A 383 -24.64 -21.53 -19.77
N ALA A 384 -24.64 -22.13 -20.96
CA ALA A 384 -23.56 -21.98 -21.94
C ALA A 384 -23.33 -20.51 -22.37
N ASP A 385 -24.40 -19.71 -22.38
CA ASP A 385 -24.41 -18.31 -22.79
C ASP A 385 -24.16 -17.33 -21.64
N GLU A 386 -24.05 -17.83 -20.41
CA GLU A 386 -23.73 -17.01 -19.25
C GLU A 386 -22.33 -16.40 -19.40
N LEU A 387 -22.21 -15.13 -19.04
CA LEU A 387 -20.96 -14.40 -19.14
C LEU A 387 -20.14 -14.62 -17.88
N VAL A 388 -18.87 -14.97 -18.05
CA VAL A 388 -17.89 -15.16 -16.98
C VAL A 388 -16.64 -14.35 -17.28
N GLN A 389 -15.97 -13.90 -16.23
CA GLN A 389 -14.66 -13.30 -16.34
C GLN A 389 -13.57 -14.34 -16.13
N ILE A 390 -12.58 -14.32 -17.00
CA ILE A 390 -11.39 -15.14 -16.91
C ILE A 390 -10.16 -14.23 -17.08
N PRO A 391 -9.08 -14.45 -16.33
CA PRO A 391 -7.82 -13.74 -16.59
C PRO A 391 -7.36 -14.04 -18.02
N SER A 392 -6.78 -13.05 -18.68
CA SER A 392 -6.20 -13.22 -20.00
C SER A 392 -5.05 -14.22 -19.92
N ARG A 393 -4.88 -15.02 -20.98
CA ARG A 393 -3.79 -16.01 -21.05
C ARG A 393 -2.42 -15.35 -21.17
N GLU A 394 -2.38 -14.09 -21.61
CA GLU A 394 -1.17 -13.32 -21.87
C GLU A 394 -0.79 -12.44 -20.67
N ASP A 395 -1.78 -11.98 -19.91
CA ASP A 395 -1.58 -11.15 -18.71
C ASP A 395 -2.67 -11.46 -17.67
N ALA A 396 -2.25 -12.05 -16.54
CA ALA A 396 -3.15 -12.43 -15.46
C ALA A 396 -3.77 -11.22 -14.73
N THR A 397 -3.25 -10.01 -14.95
CA THR A 397 -3.80 -8.77 -14.38
C THR A 397 -4.97 -8.21 -15.22
N VAL A 398 -5.13 -8.69 -16.45
CA VAL A 398 -6.19 -8.27 -17.37
C VAL A 398 -7.29 -9.32 -17.41
N PHE A 399 -8.54 -8.93 -17.13
CA PHE A 399 -9.69 -9.84 -17.16
C PHE A 399 -10.49 -9.71 -18.46
N GLU A 400 -10.81 -10.84 -19.07
CA GLU A 400 -11.62 -10.94 -20.28
C GLU A 400 -13.00 -11.50 -19.96
N THR A 401 -14.04 -10.90 -20.55
CA THR A 401 -15.41 -11.41 -20.45
C THR A 401 -15.70 -12.36 -21.61
N ARG A 402 -16.02 -13.63 -21.31
CA ARG A 402 -16.38 -14.65 -22.31
C ARG A 402 -17.64 -15.39 -21.88
N THR A 403 -18.26 -16.13 -22.79
CA THR A 403 -19.33 -17.06 -22.38
C THR A 403 -18.72 -18.25 -21.65
N VAL A 404 -19.48 -18.88 -20.74
CA VAL A 404 -19.11 -20.15 -20.09
C VAL A 404 -18.65 -21.16 -21.13
N TYR A 405 -19.38 -21.30 -22.25
CA TYR A 405 -18.97 -22.18 -23.34
C TYR A 405 -17.57 -21.86 -23.89
N ARG A 406 -17.29 -20.60 -24.23
CA ARG A 406 -15.97 -20.24 -24.78
C ARG A 406 -14.85 -20.36 -23.75
N ALA A 407 -15.10 -20.04 -22.49
CA ALA A 407 -14.13 -20.21 -21.42
C ALA A 407 -13.75 -21.68 -21.26
N LEU A 408 -14.72 -22.59 -21.26
CA LEU A 408 -14.51 -24.03 -21.09
C LEU A 408 -13.92 -24.70 -22.35
N VAL A 409 -14.22 -24.20 -23.56
CA VAL A 409 -13.60 -24.70 -24.79
C VAL A 409 -12.12 -24.32 -24.86
N GLN A 410 -11.77 -23.10 -24.44
CA GLN A 410 -10.45 -22.53 -24.73
C GLN A 410 -9.47 -22.63 -23.57
N ASN A 411 -9.94 -22.75 -22.31
CA ASN A 411 -9.06 -22.90 -21.14
C ASN A 411 -8.90 -24.36 -20.76
N VAL A 412 -7.64 -24.80 -20.66
CA VAL A 412 -7.25 -26.22 -20.57
C VAL A 412 -7.38 -26.79 -19.15
N ASP A 413 -7.65 -25.98 -18.12
CA ASP A 413 -7.86 -26.54 -16.79
C ASP A 413 -8.97 -25.82 -16.03
N ILE A 414 -10.13 -26.46 -15.97
CA ILE A 414 -11.32 -25.98 -15.27
C ILE A 414 -11.52 -26.79 -13.96
N LEU A 415 -10.74 -27.85 -13.75
CA LEU A 415 -11.01 -28.77 -12.66
C LEU A 415 -10.26 -28.44 -11.39
N GLY A 416 -9.31 -27.49 -11.42
CA GLY A 416 -8.62 -27.00 -10.22
C GLY A 416 -8.31 -28.14 -9.26
N LYS A 417 -7.83 -29.27 -9.80
CA LYS A 417 -7.57 -30.43 -8.97
C LYS A 417 -6.52 -30.00 -7.99
N GLU A 418 -6.67 -30.36 -6.72
CA GLU A 418 -5.58 -30.19 -5.76
C GLU A 418 -4.36 -30.93 -6.33
N ILE A 419 -3.43 -30.15 -6.87
CA ILE A 419 -2.16 -30.64 -7.36
C ILE A 419 -1.25 -30.77 -6.13
N GLY A 420 -0.58 -31.91 -6.02
CA GLY A 420 0.45 -32.10 -5.02
C GLY A 420 1.62 -31.13 -5.23
N ALA A 421 2.57 -31.12 -4.29
CA ALA A 421 3.71 -30.22 -4.38
C ALA A 421 4.50 -30.40 -5.69
N ILE A 422 4.77 -29.30 -6.39
CA ILE A 422 5.57 -29.30 -7.62
C ILE A 422 6.99 -28.83 -7.28
N LEU A 423 7.95 -29.75 -7.43
CA LEU A 423 9.38 -29.49 -7.23
C LEU A 423 10.07 -29.41 -8.61
N LEU A 424 10.44 -28.21 -9.05
CA LEU A 424 11.11 -27.99 -10.33
C LEU A 424 12.62 -27.80 -10.12
N TYR A 425 13.44 -28.69 -10.71
CA TYR A 425 14.90 -28.57 -10.71
C TYR A 425 15.39 -28.34 -12.14
N LEU A 426 16.14 -27.27 -12.35
CA LEU A 426 16.66 -26.87 -13.66
C LEU A 426 18.14 -26.54 -13.58
N GLY A 427 18.88 -26.90 -14.62
CA GLY A 427 20.34 -26.77 -14.67
C GLY A 427 20.84 -26.14 -15.96
N SER A 428 21.52 -25.00 -15.84
CA SER A 428 22.12 -24.27 -16.96
C SER A 428 23.55 -23.82 -16.63
N ARG A 429 24.28 -23.29 -17.62
CA ARG A 429 25.63 -22.74 -17.36
C ARG A 429 25.55 -21.36 -16.70
N HIS A 430 24.86 -20.43 -17.34
CA HIS A 430 24.69 -19.04 -16.87
C HIS A 430 23.23 -18.67 -16.72
N GLN A 431 22.86 -18.03 -15.60
CA GLN A 431 21.50 -17.55 -15.39
C GLN A 431 21.10 -16.52 -16.44
N ARG A 432 21.97 -15.54 -16.72
CA ARG A 432 21.66 -14.44 -17.62
C ARG A 432 21.42 -14.86 -19.08
N GLU A 433 22.00 -15.97 -19.52
CA GLU A 433 21.99 -16.39 -20.92
C GLU A 433 21.11 -17.62 -21.17
N GLU A 434 20.96 -18.49 -20.17
CA GLU A 434 20.41 -19.84 -20.35
C GLU A 434 19.30 -20.16 -19.32
N TYR A 435 18.77 -19.17 -18.61
CA TYR A 435 17.61 -19.34 -17.74
C TYR A 435 16.30 -19.16 -18.52
N LEU A 436 16.01 -20.13 -19.36
CA LEU A 436 14.80 -20.13 -20.20
C LEU A 436 13.54 -20.13 -19.34
N TYR A 437 12.62 -19.22 -19.65
CA TYR A 437 11.37 -18.97 -18.93
C TYR A 437 11.55 -18.61 -17.46
N GLY A 438 12.70 -18.01 -17.10
CA GLY A 438 13.04 -17.72 -15.72
C GLY A 438 12.03 -16.84 -14.98
N GLU A 439 11.56 -15.79 -15.65
CA GLU A 439 10.55 -14.87 -15.10
C GLU A 439 9.20 -15.60 -14.89
N GLU A 440 8.82 -16.49 -15.81
CA GLU A 440 7.61 -17.29 -15.71
C GLU A 440 7.69 -18.35 -14.61
N TRP A 441 8.85 -19.01 -14.42
CA TRP A 441 9.04 -19.97 -13.32
C TRP A 441 8.96 -19.29 -11.95
N GLU A 442 9.54 -18.10 -11.83
CA GLU A 442 9.47 -17.29 -10.61
C GLU A 442 8.03 -16.82 -10.35
N ALA A 443 7.32 -16.35 -11.38
CA ALA A 443 5.91 -15.99 -11.28
C ALA A 443 5.03 -17.19 -10.87
N TYR A 444 5.29 -18.39 -11.39
CA TYR A 444 4.57 -19.61 -10.97
C TYR A 444 4.88 -20.03 -9.54
N MET A 445 6.08 -19.73 -9.03
CA MET A 445 6.42 -19.96 -7.63
C MET A 445 5.66 -18.96 -6.72
N ASP A 446 5.62 -17.68 -7.10
CA ASP A 446 4.88 -16.64 -6.38
C ASP A 446 3.36 -16.89 -6.38
N ALA A 447 2.83 -17.41 -7.50
CA ALA A 447 1.43 -17.82 -7.62
C ALA A 447 1.09 -19.11 -6.87
N GLY A 448 2.08 -19.78 -6.25
CA GLY A 448 1.89 -21.02 -5.51
C GLY A 448 1.68 -22.27 -6.37
N VAL A 449 1.89 -22.18 -7.69
CA VAL A 449 1.82 -23.32 -8.62
C VAL A 449 3.07 -24.19 -8.48
N ILE A 450 4.25 -23.58 -8.42
CA ILE A 450 5.51 -24.27 -8.14
C ILE A 450 5.80 -24.16 -6.64
N THR A 451 5.93 -25.30 -5.97
CA THR A 451 6.22 -25.34 -4.53
C THR A 451 7.69 -25.08 -4.25
N LEU A 452 8.58 -25.54 -5.13
CA LEU A 452 10.02 -25.37 -4.96
C LEU A 452 10.72 -25.22 -6.31
N LEU A 453 11.56 -24.19 -6.43
CA LEU A 453 12.39 -23.93 -7.59
C LEU A 453 13.89 -24.13 -7.27
N GLY A 454 14.45 -25.24 -7.73
CA GLY A 454 15.84 -25.64 -7.51
C GLY A 454 16.76 -25.30 -8.68
N ALA A 455 16.91 -24.02 -9.01
CA ALA A 455 17.76 -23.57 -10.11
C ALA A 455 19.27 -23.73 -9.81
N ALA A 456 20.00 -24.33 -10.75
CA ALA A 456 21.44 -24.59 -10.68
C ALA A 456 22.18 -23.98 -11.87
N PHE A 457 22.99 -22.95 -11.61
CA PHE A 457 23.84 -22.30 -12.62
C PHE A 457 25.31 -22.67 -12.37
N SER A 458 25.92 -23.41 -13.29
CA SER A 458 27.23 -24.03 -13.07
C SER A 458 28.44 -23.09 -13.28
N ARG A 459 28.24 -21.91 -13.88
CA ARG A 459 29.31 -20.98 -14.29
C ARG A 459 29.23 -19.58 -13.68
N ASP A 460 28.18 -19.27 -12.92
CA ASP A 460 28.00 -17.93 -12.33
C ASP A 460 28.85 -17.71 -11.07
N GLN A 461 29.46 -18.78 -10.54
CA GLN A 461 30.33 -18.73 -9.36
C GLN A 461 31.49 -19.74 -9.48
N PRO A 462 32.57 -19.60 -8.68
CA PRO A 462 33.74 -20.48 -8.76
C PRO A 462 33.46 -21.96 -8.47
N GLN A 463 32.50 -22.24 -7.58
CA GLN A 463 32.05 -23.60 -7.29
C GLN A 463 30.94 -24.03 -8.25
N LYS A 464 31.12 -25.18 -8.90
CA LYS A 464 30.10 -25.71 -9.81
C LYS A 464 28.90 -26.20 -9.02
N ILE A 465 27.72 -25.63 -9.32
CA ILE A 465 26.44 -26.07 -8.77
C ILE A 465 25.69 -26.82 -9.87
N TYR A 466 25.18 -28.01 -9.54
CA TYR A 466 24.41 -28.86 -10.42
C TYR A 466 23.08 -29.28 -9.77
N ILE A 467 22.15 -29.77 -10.57
CA ILE A 467 20.78 -30.11 -10.13
C ILE A 467 20.77 -31.16 -9.00
N GLN A 468 21.64 -32.17 -9.06
CA GLN A 468 21.77 -33.18 -8.00
C GLN A 468 22.26 -32.58 -6.67
N GLY A 469 22.96 -31.45 -6.71
CA GLY A 469 23.35 -30.70 -5.52
C GLY A 469 22.15 -29.96 -4.92
N ARG A 470 21.32 -29.34 -5.76
CA ARG A 470 20.07 -28.68 -5.35
C ARG A 470 19.09 -29.69 -4.76
N MET A 471 18.88 -30.82 -5.44
CA MET A 471 18.04 -31.91 -4.94
C MET A 471 18.52 -32.43 -3.57
N ARG A 472 19.85 -32.52 -3.34
CA ARG A 472 20.38 -32.92 -2.02
C ARG A 472 20.10 -31.92 -0.89
N GLN A 473 19.95 -30.63 -1.21
CA GLN A 473 19.59 -29.61 -0.22
C GLN A 473 18.12 -29.72 0.21
N THR A 474 17.29 -30.33 -0.65
CA THR A 474 15.82 -30.39 -0.53
C THR A 474 15.31 -31.84 -0.47
N VAL A 475 16.14 -32.77 0.01
CA VAL A 475 15.79 -34.21 0.10
C VAL A 475 14.55 -34.43 0.95
N ALA A 476 14.34 -33.63 2.00
CA ALA A 476 13.14 -33.72 2.84
C ALA A 476 11.87 -33.43 2.04
N ASP A 477 11.89 -32.42 1.16
CA ASP A 477 10.77 -32.08 0.28
C ASP A 477 10.54 -33.16 -0.77
N ILE A 478 11.61 -33.73 -1.32
CA ILE A 478 11.52 -34.89 -2.23
C ILE A 478 10.90 -36.09 -1.51
N VAL A 479 11.34 -36.43 -0.30
CA VAL A 479 10.74 -37.52 0.49
C VAL A 479 9.25 -37.29 0.70
N LYS A 480 8.85 -36.06 1.05
CA LYS A 480 7.45 -35.72 1.25
C LYS A 480 6.63 -35.85 -0.04
N ALA A 481 6.99 -35.09 -1.08
CA ALA A 481 6.19 -35.00 -2.30
C ALA A 481 6.27 -36.27 -3.17
N TYR A 482 7.46 -36.85 -3.30
CA TYR A 482 7.67 -37.99 -4.20
C TYR A 482 7.38 -39.32 -3.52
N ILE A 483 7.79 -39.52 -2.27
CA ILE A 483 7.67 -40.83 -1.62
C ILE A 483 6.36 -40.93 -0.83
N ASN A 484 6.11 -39.98 0.08
CA ASN A 484 4.97 -40.04 1.00
C ASN A 484 3.64 -39.69 0.34
N GLU A 485 3.63 -38.67 -0.53
CA GLU A 485 2.44 -38.20 -1.25
C GLU A 485 2.25 -38.89 -2.61
N GLU A 486 3.04 -39.94 -2.87
CA GLU A 486 2.97 -40.76 -4.07
C GLU A 486 3.16 -40.00 -5.41
N GLY A 487 3.92 -38.91 -5.42
CA GLY A 487 4.22 -38.13 -6.63
C GLY A 487 4.97 -38.89 -7.73
N SER A 488 5.05 -38.27 -8.90
CA SER A 488 5.83 -38.76 -10.06
C SER A 488 7.05 -37.87 -10.32
N PHE A 489 8.16 -38.48 -10.75
CA PHE A 489 9.39 -37.78 -11.06
C PHE A 489 9.70 -37.90 -12.56
N TYR A 490 9.88 -36.75 -13.21
CA TYR A 490 10.21 -36.66 -14.63
C TYR A 490 11.60 -36.05 -14.76
N LEU A 491 12.47 -36.72 -15.53
CA LEU A 491 13.78 -36.19 -15.87
C LEU A 491 13.87 -35.99 -17.37
N CYS A 492 13.87 -34.73 -17.79
CA CYS A 492 14.04 -34.33 -19.19
C CYS A 492 15.44 -33.75 -19.41
N GLY A 493 16.12 -34.16 -20.48
CA GLY A 493 17.41 -33.61 -20.88
C GLY A 493 18.44 -34.65 -21.32
N PRO A 494 19.73 -34.28 -21.37
CA PRO A 494 20.79 -35.19 -21.82
C PRO A 494 20.97 -36.37 -20.85
N THR A 495 21.61 -37.44 -21.29
CA THR A 495 21.77 -38.68 -20.50
C THR A 495 22.80 -38.62 -19.36
N TRP A 496 23.71 -37.64 -19.38
CA TRP A 496 24.83 -37.56 -18.41
C TRP A 496 24.44 -37.31 -16.95
N PRO A 497 23.37 -36.56 -16.57
CA PRO A 497 22.98 -36.35 -15.18
C PRO A 497 22.12 -37.49 -14.61
N VAL A 498 21.64 -38.42 -15.45
CA VAL A 498 20.73 -39.51 -15.05
C VAL A 498 21.28 -40.33 -13.87
N PRO A 499 22.56 -40.76 -13.85
CA PRO A 499 23.08 -41.55 -12.73
C PRO A 499 23.11 -40.75 -11.42
N ASP A 500 23.50 -39.48 -11.49
CA ASP A 500 23.61 -38.61 -10.32
C ASP A 500 22.24 -38.28 -9.73
N VAL A 501 21.25 -37.99 -10.58
CA VAL A 501 19.86 -37.76 -10.16
C VAL A 501 19.27 -39.03 -9.55
N THR A 502 19.49 -40.19 -10.19
CA THR A 502 19.03 -41.48 -9.66
C THR A 502 19.62 -41.76 -8.28
N ALA A 503 20.91 -41.46 -8.06
CA ALA A 503 21.54 -41.61 -6.75
C ALA A 503 20.87 -40.74 -5.68
N VAL A 504 20.45 -39.51 -6.00
CA VAL A 504 19.73 -38.65 -5.03
C VAL A 504 18.34 -39.22 -4.71
N LEU A 505 17.65 -39.82 -5.68
CA LEU A 505 16.38 -40.49 -5.41
C LEU A 505 16.57 -41.75 -4.55
N GLU A 506 17.64 -42.53 -4.77
CA GLU A 506 18.02 -43.65 -3.89
C GLU A 506 18.32 -43.18 -2.46
N GLU A 507 19.04 -42.07 -2.31
CA GLU A 507 19.30 -41.41 -1.01
C GLU A 507 17.97 -41.02 -0.32
N ALA A 508 17.03 -40.42 -1.05
CA ALA A 508 15.70 -40.06 -0.52
C ALA A 508 14.92 -41.30 -0.04
N ILE A 509 14.93 -42.40 -0.80
CA ILE A 509 14.28 -43.65 -0.41
C ILE A 509 14.91 -44.24 0.85
N ALA A 510 16.24 -44.20 0.96
CA ALA A 510 16.93 -44.67 2.15
C ALA A 510 16.60 -43.83 3.40
N VAL A 511 16.48 -42.50 3.25
CA VAL A 511 16.08 -41.59 4.34
C VAL A 511 14.66 -41.86 4.81
N GLU A 512 13.70 -42.05 3.88
CA GLU A 512 12.32 -42.40 4.23
C GLU A 512 12.26 -43.75 4.94
N ALA A 513 12.94 -44.77 4.40
CA ALA A 513 12.97 -46.10 4.97
C ALA A 513 13.55 -46.11 6.41
N GLY A 514 14.61 -45.34 6.65
CA GLY A 514 15.21 -45.17 7.97
C GLY A 514 14.27 -44.50 8.97
N THR A 515 13.50 -43.50 8.52
CA THR A 515 12.54 -42.77 9.36
C THR A 515 11.30 -43.62 9.69
N SER A 516 10.83 -44.40 8.72
CA SER A 516 9.65 -45.26 8.83
C SER A 516 9.94 -46.66 9.41
N GLY A 517 11.20 -46.97 9.71
CA GLY A 517 11.62 -48.28 10.23
C GLY A 517 11.48 -49.44 9.24
N ARG A 518 11.31 -49.16 7.94
CA ARG A 518 11.19 -50.16 6.87
C ARG A 518 12.57 -50.56 6.36
N LYS A 519 12.77 -51.85 6.08
CA LYS A 519 13.93 -52.32 5.29
C LYS A 519 13.55 -52.38 3.82
N VAL A 520 14.09 -51.46 3.04
CA VAL A 520 13.90 -51.38 1.58
C VAL A 520 15.26 -51.32 0.91
N ASP A 521 15.40 -51.98 -0.24
CA ASP A 521 16.56 -51.81 -1.13
C ASP A 521 16.26 -50.65 -2.10
N PRO A 522 16.94 -49.49 -1.97
CA PRO A 522 16.65 -48.31 -2.78
C PRO A 522 16.71 -48.56 -4.29
N LYS A 523 17.63 -49.42 -4.75
CA LYS A 523 17.78 -49.72 -6.18
C LYS A 523 16.59 -50.48 -6.73
N LYS A 524 16.14 -51.49 -5.98
CA LYS A 524 14.96 -52.27 -6.34
C LYS A 524 13.70 -51.41 -6.35
N GLU A 525 13.63 -50.45 -5.43
CA GLU A 525 12.50 -49.52 -5.35
C GLU A 525 12.48 -48.53 -6.52
N ILE A 526 13.63 -48.03 -6.97
CA ILE A 526 13.73 -47.23 -8.19
C ILE A 526 13.22 -47.99 -9.42
N GLU A 527 13.58 -49.27 -9.57
CA GLU A 527 13.07 -50.08 -10.69
C GLU A 527 11.54 -50.25 -10.60
N ARG A 528 11.00 -50.48 -9.40
CA ARG A 528 9.55 -50.52 -9.18
C ARG A 528 8.86 -49.20 -9.55
N LEU A 529 9.47 -48.06 -9.21
CA LEU A 529 8.94 -46.74 -9.55
C LEU A 529 8.97 -46.46 -11.06
N LYS A 530 9.98 -46.95 -11.78
CA LYS A 530 10.00 -46.92 -13.25
C LYS A 530 8.89 -47.78 -13.86
N GLU A 531 8.72 -49.02 -13.38
CA GLU A 531 7.67 -49.93 -13.84
C GLU A 531 6.25 -49.34 -13.64
N ASN A 532 6.05 -48.59 -12.55
CA ASN A 532 4.80 -47.91 -12.24
C ASN A 532 4.65 -46.53 -12.92
N SER A 533 5.55 -46.16 -13.83
CA SER A 533 5.55 -44.85 -14.50
C SER A 533 5.62 -43.65 -13.54
N ARG A 534 6.19 -43.85 -12.35
CA ARG A 534 6.44 -42.80 -11.34
C ARG A 534 7.88 -42.28 -11.38
N TYR A 535 8.78 -42.92 -12.12
CA TYR A 535 10.06 -42.36 -12.52
C TYR A 535 10.22 -42.47 -14.04
N VAL A 536 10.08 -41.35 -14.73
CA VAL A 536 10.07 -41.28 -16.19
C VAL A 536 11.30 -40.53 -16.68
N LEU A 537 12.02 -41.14 -17.62
CA LEU A 537 13.19 -40.56 -18.26
C LEU A 537 12.84 -40.13 -19.68
N GLU A 538 12.84 -38.83 -19.93
CA GLU A 538 12.66 -38.22 -21.24
C GLU A 538 14.00 -37.68 -21.73
N VAL A 539 14.87 -38.60 -22.13
CA VAL A 539 16.21 -38.26 -22.60
C VAL A 539 16.19 -37.87 -24.08
N CYS A 540 16.70 -36.67 -24.38
CA CYS A 540 16.83 -36.13 -25.73
C CYS A 540 18.13 -36.55 -26.42
#